data_AF-A0A5N7BT13-F1
#
_entry.id   AF-A0A5N7BT13-F1
#
_cell.length_a   1.000
_cell.length_b   1.000
_cell.length_c   1.000
_cell.angle_alpha   90.00
_cell.angle_beta   90.00
_cell.angle_gamma   90.00
#
_symmetry.space_group_name_H-M   'P 1'
#
loop_
_entity.id
_entity.type
_entity.pdbx_description
1 polymer ?
#
loop_
_entity_poly.entity_id
_entity_poly.type
_entity_poly.pdbx_seq_one_letter_code
_entity_poly.pdbx_strand_id
1 'polypeptide(L)'
;MSSTQFQRILASCEIFWGKGDYDLDIETDGWMTYCVVVKKDLGISFEPPLIMTGACGSEDHPWGELDRMLRIWAEQIWSGQLMTDDQRLEIFGGPSERNKPILRPFIARINEREMDSTVRQAPGEIDGQHIRSRLPVAAP
;
A
#
# COMPACT_ATOMS: atom_id res chain seq x y z
N MET A 1 2.83 -21.35 7.22
CA MET A 1 1.54 -20.68 6.86
C MET A 1 0.35 -21.67 6.82
N SER A 2 -0.85 -21.27 7.30
CA SER A 2 -2.08 -22.09 7.18
C SER A 2 -2.81 -21.84 5.84
N SER A 3 -3.51 -22.84 5.31
CA SER A 3 -4.29 -22.69 4.07
C SER A 3 -5.32 -21.56 4.15
N THR A 4 -5.97 -21.39 5.30
CA THR A 4 -6.96 -20.33 5.52
C THR A 4 -6.34 -18.93 5.49
N GLN A 5 -5.14 -18.74 6.04
CA GLN A 5 -4.45 -17.44 5.99
C GLN A 5 -4.09 -17.07 4.55
N PHE A 6 -3.54 -18.01 3.79
CA PHE A 6 -3.19 -17.80 2.39
C PHE A 6 -4.40 -17.38 1.54
N GLN A 7 -5.54 -18.06 1.71
CA GLN A 7 -6.78 -17.73 1.01
C GLN A 7 -7.29 -16.32 1.35
N ARG A 8 -7.18 -15.89 2.61
CA ARG A 8 -7.53 -14.50 2.98
C ARG A 8 -6.63 -13.48 2.33
N ILE A 9 -5.32 -13.76 2.27
CA ILE A 9 -4.34 -12.89 1.62
C ILE A 9 -4.66 -12.75 0.13
N LEU A 10 -4.89 -13.86 -0.58
CA LEU A 10 -5.27 -13.83 -1.99
C LEU A 10 -6.59 -13.09 -2.24
N ALA A 11 -7.62 -13.35 -1.43
CA ALA A 11 -8.89 -12.64 -1.53
C ALA A 11 -8.70 -11.12 -1.31
N SER A 12 -7.80 -10.73 -0.41
CA SER A 12 -7.46 -9.32 -0.19
C SER A 12 -6.74 -8.71 -1.40
N CYS A 13 -5.85 -9.47 -2.05
CA CYS A 13 -5.19 -9.02 -3.29
C CYS A 13 -6.21 -8.70 -4.38
N GLU A 14 -7.22 -9.56 -4.56
CA GLU A 14 -8.28 -9.31 -5.54
C GLU A 14 -9.13 -8.07 -5.21
N ILE A 15 -9.33 -7.76 -3.94
CA ILE A 15 -10.06 -6.55 -3.50
C ILE A 15 -9.28 -5.29 -3.86
N PHE A 16 -7.95 -5.28 -3.66
CA PHE A 16 -7.12 -4.09 -3.87
C PHE A 16 -6.71 -3.87 -5.31
N TRP A 17 -6.33 -4.94 -6.01
CA TRP A 17 -5.68 -4.86 -7.32
C TRP A 17 -6.49 -5.53 -8.43
N GLY A 18 -7.71 -5.98 -8.10
CA GLY A 18 -8.66 -6.58 -9.03
C GLY A 18 -8.45 -8.09 -9.23
N LYS A 19 -9.34 -8.73 -9.98
CA LYS A 19 -9.21 -10.16 -10.28
C LYS A 19 -7.90 -10.46 -11.02
N GLY A 20 -7.25 -11.56 -10.63
CA GLY A 20 -6.04 -12.04 -11.26
C GLY A 20 -5.29 -13.05 -10.40
N ASP A 21 -4.25 -13.63 -10.98
CA ASP A 21 -3.34 -14.50 -10.25
C ASP A 21 -2.26 -13.63 -9.59
N TYR A 22 -2.01 -13.91 -8.31
CA TYR A 22 -1.03 -13.20 -7.50
C TYR A 22 0.02 -14.17 -7.03
N ASP A 23 1.27 -13.79 -7.24
CA ASP A 23 2.43 -14.49 -6.76
C ASP A 23 2.90 -13.89 -5.44
N LEU A 24 3.22 -14.76 -4.48
CA LEU A 24 3.63 -14.39 -3.13
C LEU A 24 4.93 -15.10 -2.81
N ASP A 25 6.03 -14.36 -2.97
CA ASP A 25 7.37 -14.84 -2.73
C ASP A 25 7.86 -14.45 -1.34
N ILE A 26 8.66 -15.33 -0.73
CA ILE A 26 9.54 -14.92 0.37
C ILE A 26 10.89 -14.55 -0.22
N GLU A 27 11.27 -13.28 -0.06
CA GLU A 27 12.63 -12.83 -0.32
C GLU A 27 13.45 -12.90 0.97
N THR A 28 14.69 -13.38 0.86
CA THR A 28 15.61 -13.54 1.99
C THR A 28 16.92 -12.84 1.74
N ASP A 29 17.43 -12.13 2.74
CA ASP A 29 18.81 -11.64 2.75
C ASP A 29 19.66 -12.54 3.66
N GLY A 30 20.47 -13.40 3.04
CA GLY A 30 21.41 -14.29 3.74
C GLY A 30 20.78 -15.22 4.78
N TRP A 31 19.49 -15.55 4.65
CA TRP A 31 18.70 -16.33 5.63
C TRP A 31 18.52 -15.66 7.01
N MET A 32 18.94 -14.41 7.13
CA MET A 32 18.88 -13.64 8.38
C MET A 32 17.61 -12.81 8.48
N THR A 33 17.11 -12.34 7.33
CA THR A 33 15.85 -11.62 7.24
C THR A 33 14.98 -12.16 6.13
N TYR A 34 13.66 -12.09 6.35
CA TYR A 34 12.62 -12.61 5.47
C TYR A 34 11.59 -11.50 5.24
N CYS A 35 11.20 -11.24 4.00
CA CYS A 35 10.05 -10.42 3.68
C CYS A 35 9.18 -11.14 2.65
N VAL A 36 7.88 -10.87 2.67
CA VAL A 36 6.99 -11.34 1.61
C VAL A 36 6.83 -10.22 0.59
N VAL A 37 6.94 -10.57 -0.69
CA VAL A 37 6.69 -9.68 -1.82
C VAL A 37 5.49 -10.20 -2.59
N VAL A 38 4.52 -9.32 -2.85
CA VAL A 38 3.34 -9.64 -3.66
C VAL A 38 3.51 -9.03 -5.04
N LYS A 39 3.36 -9.85 -6.07
CA LYS A 39 3.41 -9.46 -7.48
C LYS A 39 2.19 -9.99 -8.20
N LYS A 40 1.76 -9.32 -9.25
CA LYS A 40 0.75 -9.88 -10.15
C LYS A 40 1.43 -10.84 -11.13
N ASP A 41 0.91 -12.05 -11.24
CA ASP A 41 1.40 -13.05 -12.18
C ASP A 41 0.72 -12.86 -13.55
N LEU A 42 1.53 -12.74 -14.60
CA LEU A 42 1.08 -12.65 -16.00
C LEU A 42 1.34 -13.96 -16.77
N GLY A 43 1.68 -15.04 -16.07
CA GLY A 43 1.92 -16.39 -16.57
C GLY A 43 3.34 -16.64 -17.07
N ILE A 44 3.95 -15.67 -17.78
CA ILE A 44 5.35 -15.76 -18.28
C ILE A 44 6.28 -14.73 -17.63
N SER A 45 5.73 -13.82 -16.84
CA SER A 45 6.44 -12.72 -16.20
C SER A 45 5.61 -12.18 -15.05
N PHE A 46 6.24 -11.42 -14.16
CA PHE A 46 5.57 -10.74 -13.07
C PHE A 46 5.53 -9.24 -13.30
N GLU A 47 4.47 -8.59 -12.82
CA GLU A 47 4.44 -7.13 -12.68
C GLU A 47 5.43 -6.66 -11.59
N PRO A 48 5.75 -5.34 -11.55
CA PRO A 48 6.48 -4.77 -10.43
C PRO A 48 5.82 -5.10 -9.08
N PRO A 49 6.60 -5.19 -7.98
CA PRO A 49 6.05 -5.43 -6.65
C PRO A 49 4.92 -4.47 -6.28
N LEU A 50 3.78 -5.02 -5.87
CA LEU A 50 2.60 -4.27 -5.43
C LEU A 50 2.73 -3.87 -3.96
N ILE A 51 3.22 -4.80 -3.13
CA ILE A 51 3.52 -4.57 -1.73
C ILE A 51 4.65 -5.49 -1.28
N MET A 52 5.42 -5.04 -0.30
CA MET A 52 6.42 -5.84 0.39
C MET A 52 6.30 -5.60 1.89
N THR A 53 6.42 -6.66 2.69
CA THR A 53 6.46 -6.53 4.15
C THR A 53 7.80 -5.98 4.62
N GLY A 54 7.87 -5.46 5.85
CA GLY A 54 9.17 -5.22 6.48
C GLY A 54 9.95 -6.52 6.71
N ALA A 55 11.26 -6.37 6.96
CA ALA A 55 12.16 -7.49 7.24
C ALA A 55 11.83 -8.15 8.59
N CYS A 56 11.50 -9.44 8.54
CA CYS A 56 11.20 -10.29 9.68
C CYS A 56 12.38 -11.22 10.02
N GLY A 57 12.51 -11.61 11.29
CA GLY A 57 13.58 -12.51 11.76
C GLY A 57 13.31 -14.00 11.58
N SER A 58 12.19 -14.39 10.97
CA SER A 58 11.85 -15.79 10.69
C SER A 58 10.93 -15.89 9.47
N GLU A 59 10.95 -17.05 8.81
CA GLU A 59 10.24 -17.32 7.56
C GLU A 59 8.71 -17.25 7.67
N ASP A 60 8.13 -17.64 8.82
CA ASP A 60 6.68 -17.61 9.01
C ASP A 60 6.13 -16.22 9.38
N HIS A 61 6.94 -15.37 10.00
CA HIS A 61 6.52 -14.06 10.50
C HIS A 61 6.05 -13.07 9.40
N PRO A 62 6.69 -12.96 8.22
CA PRO A 62 6.23 -12.01 7.20
C PRO A 62 4.84 -12.33 6.63
N TRP A 63 4.36 -13.58 6.71
CA TRP A 63 2.96 -13.89 6.34
C TRP A 63 1.95 -13.26 7.30
N GLY A 64 2.25 -13.27 8.59
CA GLY A 64 1.43 -12.59 9.61
C GLY A 64 1.47 -11.07 9.45
N GLU A 65 2.64 -10.53 9.10
CA GLU A 65 2.81 -9.12 8.77
C GLU A 65 1.96 -8.72 7.57
N LEU A 66 2.00 -9.50 6.49
CA LEU A 66 1.22 -9.25 5.28
C LEU A 66 -0.29 -9.30 5.55
N ASP A 67 -0.79 -10.34 6.24
CA ASP A 67 -2.21 -10.46 6.61
C ASP A 67 -2.66 -9.25 7.45
N ARG A 68 -1.82 -8.77 8.39
CA ARG A 68 -2.10 -7.55 9.16
C ARG A 68 -2.19 -6.32 8.27
N MET A 69 -1.18 -6.08 7.42
CA MET A 69 -1.11 -4.92 6.55
C MET A 69 -2.33 -4.84 5.62
N LEU A 70 -2.66 -5.96 4.97
CA LEU A 70 -3.81 -6.06 4.06
C LEU A 70 -5.14 -5.84 4.80
N ARG A 71 -5.29 -6.35 6.02
CA ARG A 71 -6.50 -6.11 6.82
C ARG A 71 -6.69 -4.62 7.15
N ILE A 72 -5.65 -3.94 7.62
CA ILE A 72 -5.72 -2.50 7.94
C ILE A 72 -6.06 -1.71 6.68
N TRP A 73 -5.45 -2.07 5.55
CA TRP A 73 -5.75 -1.41 4.27
C TRP A 73 -7.19 -1.66 3.82
N ALA A 74 -7.76 -2.85 4.06
CA ALA A 74 -9.14 -3.17 3.70
C ALA A 74 -10.11 -2.32 4.51
N GLU A 75 -9.89 -2.21 5.83
CA GLU A 75 -10.65 -1.34 6.72
C GLU A 75 -10.62 0.12 6.25
N GLN A 76 -9.46 0.58 5.75
CA GLN A 76 -9.32 1.91 5.19
C GLN A 76 -10.16 2.12 3.94
N ILE A 77 -10.05 1.22 2.95
CA ILE A 77 -10.83 1.33 1.71
C ILE A 77 -12.34 1.32 2.01
N TRP A 78 -12.79 0.45 2.90
CA TRP A 78 -14.19 0.38 3.27
C TRP A 78 -14.68 1.60 4.06
N SER A 79 -13.81 2.23 4.84
CA SER A 79 -14.17 3.45 5.58
C SER A 79 -14.36 4.67 4.66
N GLY A 80 -13.71 4.67 3.48
CA GLY A 80 -13.66 5.82 2.58
C GLY A 80 -12.93 7.05 3.16
N GLN A 81 -12.33 6.92 4.34
CA GLN A 81 -11.56 7.97 5.00
C GLN A 81 -10.09 7.90 4.60
N LEU A 82 -9.41 9.04 4.71
CA LEU A 82 -7.96 9.07 4.59
C LEU A 82 -7.34 8.36 5.80
N MET A 83 -6.29 7.60 5.53
CA MET A 83 -5.54 6.87 6.54
C MET A 83 -4.88 7.82 7.54
N THR A 84 -5.16 7.59 8.84
CA THR A 84 -4.54 8.36 9.91
C THR A 84 -3.06 8.06 10.02
N ASP A 85 -2.31 8.94 10.67
CA ASP A 85 -0.88 8.73 10.90
C ASP A 85 -0.61 7.45 11.69
N ASP A 86 -1.47 7.13 12.66
CA ASP A 86 -1.36 5.88 13.42
C ASP A 86 -1.55 4.65 12.54
N GLN A 87 -2.50 4.67 11.61
CA GLN A 87 -2.73 3.58 10.66
C GLN A 87 -1.59 3.45 9.64
N ARG A 88 -1.06 4.58 9.15
CA ARG A 88 0.15 4.59 8.31
C ARG A 88 1.33 3.99 9.06
N LEU A 89 1.51 4.34 10.32
CA LEU A 89 2.55 3.76 11.18
C LEU A 89 2.31 2.28 11.49
N GLU A 90 1.06 1.82 11.53
CA GLU A 90 0.76 0.41 11.74
C GLU A 90 1.04 -0.45 10.50
N ILE A 91 0.87 0.12 9.30
CA ILE A 91 1.21 -0.54 8.03
C ILE A 91 2.72 -0.47 7.76
N PHE A 92 3.32 0.72 7.83
CA PHE A 92 4.71 0.94 7.42
C PHE A 92 5.71 0.81 8.58
N GLY A 93 5.25 0.80 9.83
CA GLY A 93 6.08 0.65 11.04
C GLY A 93 6.86 -0.66 11.11
N GLY A 94 6.59 -1.58 10.20
CA GLY A 94 7.27 -2.85 10.08
C GLY A 94 7.00 -3.79 11.26
N PRO A 95 7.64 -4.97 11.25
CA PRO A 95 7.41 -6.00 12.23
C PRO A 95 7.69 -5.50 13.64
N SER A 96 6.72 -5.72 14.55
CA SER A 96 6.78 -5.27 15.95
C SER A 96 7.02 -3.77 16.12
N GLU A 97 6.56 -2.94 15.18
CA GLU A 97 6.61 -1.48 15.26
C GLU A 97 8.01 -0.87 15.26
N ARG A 98 9.04 -1.65 14.90
CA ARG A 98 10.45 -1.25 15.00
C ARG A 98 10.78 0.00 14.20
N ASN A 99 10.07 0.26 13.11
CA ASN A 99 10.30 1.42 12.26
C ASN A 99 9.47 2.63 12.69
N LYS A 100 8.48 2.50 13.61
CA LYS A 100 7.64 3.62 14.04
C LYS A 100 8.44 4.85 14.53
N PRO A 101 9.51 4.71 15.34
CA PRO A 101 10.28 5.87 15.79
C PRO A 101 10.92 6.65 14.64
N ILE A 102 11.33 5.96 13.57
CA ILE A 102 11.96 6.56 12.40
C ILE A 102 10.92 7.17 11.47
N LEU A 103 9.75 6.53 11.33
CA LEU A 103 8.72 6.96 10.39
C LEU A 103 7.84 8.10 10.90
N ARG A 104 7.66 8.23 12.22
CA ARG A 104 6.85 9.31 12.84
C ARG A 104 7.25 10.71 12.32
N PRO A 105 8.53 11.13 12.36
CA PRO A 105 8.94 12.43 11.83
C PRO A 105 8.73 12.57 10.32
N PHE A 106 8.86 11.49 9.56
CA PHE A 106 8.67 11.52 8.10
C PHE A 106 7.20 11.74 7.72
N ILE A 107 6.29 11.03 8.38
CA ILE A 107 4.85 11.18 8.14
C ILE A 107 4.38 12.59 8.51
N ALA A 108 4.81 13.12 9.66
CA ALA A 108 4.50 14.50 10.06
C ALA A 108 4.92 15.52 8.99
N ARG A 109 6.13 15.37 8.43
CA ARG A 109 6.65 16.26 7.37
C ARG A 109 5.88 16.15 6.05
N ILE A 110 5.41 14.96 5.69
CA ILE A 110 4.61 14.75 4.47
C ILE A 110 3.27 15.48 4.62
N ASN A 111 2.61 15.34 5.77
CA ASN A 111 1.34 16.00 6.05
C ASN A 111 1.46 17.53 6.03
N GLU A 112 2.52 18.09 6.61
CA GLU A 112 2.78 19.53 6.55
C GLU A 112 2.85 20.04 5.11
N ARG A 113 3.47 19.27 4.19
CA ARG A 113 3.58 19.64 2.76
C ARG A 113 2.26 19.50 2.02
N GLU A 114 1.49 18.45 2.30
CA GLU A 114 0.15 18.26 1.72
C GLU A 114 -0.77 19.40 2.14
N MET A 115 -0.75 19.79 3.42
CA MET A 115 -1.53 20.93 3.92
C MET A 115 -1.07 22.26 3.29
N ASP A 116 0.24 22.52 3.17
CA ASP A 116 0.75 23.75 2.53
C ASP A 116 0.41 23.82 1.03
N SER A 117 0.37 22.68 0.33
CA SER A 117 -0.04 22.62 -1.08
C SER A 117 -1.55 22.84 -1.27
N THR A 118 -2.37 22.41 -0.31
CA THR A 118 -3.83 22.58 -0.33
C THR A 118 -4.23 24.04 -0.04
N VAL A 119 -3.49 24.71 0.87
CA VAL A 119 -3.70 26.14 1.19
C VAL A 119 -3.41 27.05 -0.01
N ARG A 120 -2.45 26.68 -0.88
CA ARG A 120 -2.12 27.45 -2.09
C ARG A 120 -3.11 27.26 -3.25
N GLN A 121 -4.03 26.30 -3.16
CA GLN A 121 -5.04 26.00 -4.19
C GLN A 121 -6.47 26.45 -3.82
N ALA A 122 -6.66 27.16 -2.69
CA ALA A 122 -7.97 27.75 -2.38
C ALA A 122 -8.34 28.87 -3.39
N PRO A 123 -9.59 28.96 -3.85
CA PRO A 123 -9.96 29.80 -4.98
C PRO A 123 -10.04 31.28 -4.59
N GLY A 124 -9.08 32.05 -5.06
CA GLY A 124 -9.14 33.51 -5.16
C GLY A 124 -8.75 33.93 -6.58
N GLU A 125 -9.72 34.49 -7.29
CA GLU A 125 -9.61 35.18 -8.59
C GLU A 125 -9.44 34.37 -9.88
N ILE A 126 -10.49 34.50 -10.69
CA ILE A 126 -10.61 34.15 -12.10
C ILE A 126 -9.74 35.14 -12.89
N ASP A 127 -8.83 34.66 -13.73
CA ASP A 127 -8.53 35.37 -14.97
C ASP A 127 -8.64 34.43 -16.16
N GLY A 128 -9.44 34.86 -17.12
CA GLY A 128 -9.90 34.04 -18.22
C GLY A 128 -8.81 33.88 -19.26
N GLN A 129 -8.41 32.64 -19.54
CA GLN A 129 -7.86 32.30 -20.84
C GLN A 129 -8.28 30.92 -21.32
N HIS A 130 -8.77 30.96 -22.55
CA HIS A 130 -9.42 29.94 -23.34
C HIS A 130 -8.40 28.85 -23.76
N ILE A 131 -8.55 27.60 -23.30
CA ILE A 131 -8.05 26.44 -24.06
C ILE A 131 -9.08 25.31 -24.00
N ARG A 132 -9.83 25.18 -25.09
CA ARG A 132 -10.51 23.95 -25.50
C ARG A 132 -9.43 22.88 -25.75
N SER A 133 -9.57 21.67 -25.19
CA SER A 133 -9.54 20.43 -25.99
C SER A 133 -9.61 19.13 -25.14
N ARG A 134 -10.60 18.31 -25.52
CA ARG A 134 -10.59 16.84 -25.63
C ARG A 134 -10.59 15.97 -24.36
N LEU A 135 -11.81 15.69 -23.92
CA LEU A 135 -12.23 14.37 -23.44
C LEU A 135 -11.96 13.30 -24.52
N PRO A 136 -11.45 12.12 -24.19
CA PRO A 136 -11.81 10.91 -24.89
C PRO A 136 -13.04 10.29 -24.21
N VAL A 137 -14.14 10.32 -24.97
CA VAL A 137 -15.29 9.43 -24.81
C VAL A 137 -14.83 8.01 -25.14
N ALA A 138 -15.18 7.05 -24.29
CA ALA A 138 -15.36 5.68 -24.72
C ALA A 138 -16.49 5.05 -23.90
N ALA A 139 -17.56 4.75 -24.61
CA ALA A 139 -18.57 3.74 -24.30
C ALA A 139 -18.83 3.00 -25.64
N PRO A 140 -19.50 1.84 -25.64
CA PRO A 140 -19.81 0.92 -24.55
C PRO A 140 -18.93 -0.34 -24.53
#